data_AF-W7WY29-F1
#
_entry.id   AF-W7WY29-F1
#
_cell.length_a   1.000
_cell.length_b   1.000
_cell.length_c   1.000
_cell.angle_alpha   90.00
_cell.angle_beta   90.00
_cell.angle_gamma   90.00
#
_symmetry.space_group_name_H-M   'P 1'
#
loop_
_entity.id
_entity.type
_entity.pdbx_description
1 polymer ?
#
loop_
_entity_poly.entity_id
_entity_poly.type
_entity_poly.pdbx_seq_one_letter_code
_entity_poly.pdbx_strand_id
1 'polypeptide(L)'
;MSGYNGFNLVAADFARGECFWASSATALPRRIERGLYGLSNAALDTPWPKVEHLKARVKGALAETAAEEPVDALASRLFEALVDRSVAADAELPSTGIPRELEVQLSAAFIRTVDGRYGTRCSTLVITERVKRQLVTHVFERSYAVGAGVALLRRSRLLDWPPRYSGVGQVPHAAAESVSESTVEEPSALPAKDSTPPRRIRARGVLKPAR
;
A
#
# COMPACT_ATOMS: atom_id res chain seq x y z
N MET A 1 -0.11 -26.15 -8.99
CA MET A 1 -1.15 -25.14 -8.69
C MET A 1 -2.00 -24.90 -9.94
N SER A 2 -2.78 -25.90 -10.39
CA SER A 2 -3.64 -25.78 -11.57
C SER A 2 -5.06 -25.36 -11.17
N GLY A 3 -5.71 -24.51 -11.98
CA GLY A 3 -7.10 -24.09 -11.78
C GLY A 3 -7.32 -22.67 -11.25
N TYR A 4 -6.26 -21.87 -11.09
CA TYR A 4 -6.33 -20.46 -10.71
C TYR A 4 -5.83 -19.56 -11.83
N ASN A 5 -6.34 -18.32 -11.89
CA ASN A 5 -5.74 -17.26 -12.71
C ASN A 5 -4.33 -16.95 -12.24
N GLY A 6 -3.57 -16.24 -13.08
CA GLY A 6 -2.22 -15.79 -12.73
C GLY A 6 -2.20 -15.02 -11.41
N PHE A 7 -1.29 -15.37 -10.50
CA PHE A 7 -1.19 -14.73 -9.19
C PHE A 7 0.25 -14.55 -8.72
N ASN A 8 0.42 -13.59 -7.81
CA ASN A 8 1.59 -13.42 -6.97
C ASN A 8 1.18 -13.59 -5.50
N LEU A 9 2.00 -14.28 -4.71
CA LEU A 9 1.80 -14.51 -3.29
C LEU A 9 3.06 -14.12 -2.53
N VAL A 10 2.93 -13.25 -1.53
CA VAL A 10 3.97 -12.98 -0.55
C VAL A 10 3.50 -13.56 0.78
N ALA A 11 4.31 -14.45 1.36
CA ALA A 11 4.03 -15.11 2.63
C ALA A 11 5.20 -14.87 3.59
N ALA A 12 4.89 -14.38 4.79
CA ALA A 12 5.87 -14.13 5.84
C ALA A 12 5.60 -15.04 7.04
N ASP A 13 6.62 -15.80 7.45
CA ASP A 13 6.68 -16.48 8.74
C ASP A 13 7.44 -15.58 9.71
N PHE A 14 6.69 -14.81 10.50
CA PHE A 14 7.25 -13.91 11.50
C PHE A 14 7.91 -14.63 12.68
N ALA A 15 7.57 -15.90 12.93
CA ALA A 15 8.21 -16.69 13.98
C ALA A 15 9.64 -17.06 13.61
N ARG A 16 9.84 -17.41 12.32
CA ARG A 16 11.14 -17.77 11.77
C ARG A 16 11.89 -16.56 11.18
N GLY A 17 11.22 -15.43 11.03
CA GLY A 17 11.76 -14.25 10.34
C GLY A 17 11.99 -14.50 8.85
N GLU A 18 11.21 -15.38 8.24
CA GLU A 18 11.34 -15.78 6.85
C GLU A 18 10.22 -15.15 6.02
N CYS A 19 10.53 -14.75 4.79
CA CYS A 19 9.55 -14.24 3.84
C CYS A 19 9.80 -14.87 2.49
N PHE A 20 8.74 -15.22 1.77
CA PHE A 20 8.80 -15.89 0.48
C PHE A 20 7.83 -15.24 -0.49
N TRP A 21 8.26 -15.12 -1.74
CA TRP A 21 7.42 -14.83 -2.88
C TRP A 21 7.20 -16.11 -3.70
N ALA A 22 5.98 -16.37 -4.12
CA ALA A 22 5.64 -17.39 -5.09
C ALA A 22 4.68 -16.82 -6.14
N SER A 23 4.67 -17.40 -7.33
CA SER A 23 3.70 -17.09 -8.37
C SER A 23 3.21 -18.35 -9.05
N SER A 24 2.07 -18.26 -9.74
CA SER A 24 1.58 -19.33 -10.62
C SER A 24 2.55 -19.65 -11.77
N ALA A 25 3.46 -18.75 -12.11
CA ALA A 25 4.45 -18.89 -13.18
C ALA A 25 5.77 -19.53 -12.71
N THR A 26 5.97 -19.68 -11.41
CA THR A 26 7.21 -20.20 -10.81
C THR A 26 6.97 -21.56 -10.16
N ALA A 27 7.85 -22.53 -10.39
CA ALA A 27 7.72 -23.87 -9.81
C ALA A 27 7.95 -23.91 -8.30
N LEU A 28 8.84 -23.06 -7.78
CA LEU A 28 9.23 -23.04 -6.36
C LEU A 28 9.15 -21.61 -5.80
N PRO A 29 8.78 -21.44 -4.51
CA PRO A 29 8.86 -20.15 -3.83
C PRO A 29 10.30 -19.64 -3.75
N ARG A 30 10.48 -18.33 -3.94
CA ARG A 30 11.73 -17.60 -3.76
C ARG A 30 11.74 -16.94 -2.38
N ARG A 31 12.80 -17.18 -1.60
CA ARG A 31 13.02 -16.44 -0.34
C ARG A 31 13.30 -14.97 -0.62
N ILE A 32 12.65 -14.08 0.14
CA ILE A 32 12.86 -12.64 0.14
C ILE A 32 13.79 -12.31 1.31
N GLU A 33 14.97 -11.81 1.01
CA GLU A 33 15.94 -11.36 2.01
C GLU A 33 15.72 -9.90 2.39
N ARG A 34 16.50 -9.39 3.35
CA ARG A 34 16.45 -7.96 3.71
C ARG A 34 16.84 -7.13 2.49
N GLY A 35 15.96 -6.23 2.07
CA GLY A 35 16.19 -5.37 0.91
C GLY A 35 14.92 -4.67 0.44
N LEU A 36 15.04 -4.00 -0.71
CA LEU A 36 13.92 -3.31 -1.37
C LEU A 36 13.53 -4.09 -2.63
N TYR A 37 12.27 -4.52 -2.67
CA TYR A 37 11.70 -5.31 -3.76
C TYR A 37 10.46 -4.62 -4.32
N GLY A 38 10.21 -4.81 -5.61
CA GLY A 38 9.04 -4.31 -6.31
C GLY A 38 8.17 -5.44 -6.82
N LEU A 39 6.84 -5.30 -6.67
CA LEU A 39 5.89 -6.27 -7.19
C LEU A 39 4.75 -5.55 -7.91
N SER A 40 4.43 -6.02 -9.11
CA SER A 40 3.26 -5.59 -9.87
C SER A 40 2.59 -6.84 -10.48
N ASN A 41 2.07 -6.75 -11.70
CA ASN A 41 1.37 -7.88 -12.33
C ASN A 41 2.32 -8.95 -12.91
N ALA A 42 3.61 -8.66 -13.01
CA ALA A 42 4.63 -9.61 -13.46
C ALA A 42 5.37 -10.26 -12.26
N ALA A 43 6.49 -10.94 -12.55
CA ALA A 43 7.34 -11.53 -11.52
C ALA A 43 7.96 -10.46 -10.59
N LEU A 44 8.40 -10.90 -9.41
CA LEU A 44 9.11 -10.04 -8.45
C LEU A 44 10.31 -9.34 -9.10
N ASP A 45 10.42 -8.02 -8.90
CA ASP A 45 11.44 -7.14 -9.49
C ASP A 45 11.49 -7.14 -11.02
N THR A 46 10.40 -7.47 -11.70
CA THR A 46 10.30 -7.17 -13.14
C THR A 46 10.52 -5.66 -13.32
N PRO A 47 11.49 -5.23 -14.17
CA PRO A 47 11.98 -3.85 -14.22
C PRO A 47 11.04 -2.95 -15.03
N TRP A 48 9.78 -2.88 -14.62
CA TRP A 48 8.83 -1.94 -15.20
C TRP A 48 9.13 -0.53 -14.73
N PRO A 49 8.98 0.50 -15.58
CA PRO A 49 9.27 1.89 -15.21
C PRO A 49 8.64 2.33 -13.89
N LYS A 50 7.34 2.06 -13.67
CA LYS A 50 6.67 2.35 -12.38
C LYS A 50 7.32 1.68 -11.18
N VAL A 51 7.81 0.46 -11.35
CA VAL A 51 8.39 -0.32 -10.26
C VAL A 51 9.74 0.28 -9.90
N GLU A 52 10.59 0.54 -10.89
CA GLU A 52 11.91 1.12 -10.68
C GLU A 52 11.82 2.57 -10.17
N HIS A 53 10.93 3.39 -10.71
CA HIS A 53 10.68 4.75 -10.22
C HIS A 53 10.19 4.74 -8.76
N LEU A 54 9.21 3.89 -8.43
CA LEU A 54 8.70 3.78 -7.07
C LEU A 54 9.79 3.27 -6.11
N LYS A 55 10.59 2.29 -6.51
CA LYS A 55 11.75 1.81 -5.71
C LYS A 55 12.76 2.93 -5.48
N ALA A 56 13.10 3.71 -6.49
CA ALA A 56 14.01 4.85 -6.35
C ALA A 56 13.47 5.89 -5.36
N ARG A 57 12.18 6.25 -5.49
CA ARG A 57 11.49 7.17 -4.57
C ARG A 57 11.46 6.66 -3.13
N VAL A 58 11.12 5.39 -2.92
CA VAL A 58 11.10 4.76 -1.59
C VAL A 58 12.50 4.73 -1.00
N LYS A 59 13.52 4.38 -1.79
CA LYS A 59 14.92 4.40 -1.36
C LYS A 59 15.36 5.79 -0.92
N GLY A 60 15.00 6.84 -1.67
CA GLY A 60 15.25 8.23 -1.30
C GLY A 60 14.58 8.61 0.02
N ALA A 61 13.28 8.32 0.16
CA ALA A 61 12.53 8.60 1.39
C ALA A 61 13.14 7.92 2.63
N LEU A 62 13.61 6.67 2.49
CA LEU A 62 14.29 5.94 3.56
C LEU A 62 15.67 6.52 3.89
N ALA A 63 16.42 6.97 2.88
CA ALA A 63 17.76 7.54 3.07
C ALA A 63 17.72 8.90 3.77
N GLU A 64 16.66 9.68 3.56
CA GLU A 64 16.42 10.96 4.20
C GLU A 64 15.74 10.84 5.58
N THR A 65 15.47 9.62 6.07
CA THR A 65 14.83 9.42 7.38
C THR A 65 15.84 9.64 8.50
N ALA A 66 15.58 10.60 9.38
CA ALA A 66 16.39 10.82 10.57
C ALA A 66 16.03 9.83 11.69
N ALA A 67 16.98 9.53 12.59
CA ALA A 67 16.82 8.51 13.62
C ALA A 67 15.67 8.75 14.61
N GLU A 68 15.32 10.02 14.88
CA GLU A 68 14.24 10.42 15.80
C GLU A 68 13.05 11.05 15.07
N GLU A 69 12.97 10.88 13.74
CA GLU A 69 11.88 11.44 12.96
C GLU A 69 10.56 10.72 13.29
N PRO A 70 9.45 11.44 13.50
CA PRO A 70 8.13 10.83 13.64
C PRO A 70 7.75 10.02 12.39
N VAL A 71 7.18 8.83 12.59
CA VAL A 71 6.70 7.94 11.51
C VAL A 71 5.78 8.62 10.48
N ASP A 72 5.05 9.66 10.90
CA ASP A 72 4.15 10.41 10.03
C ASP A 72 4.89 11.19 8.93
N ALA A 73 6.14 11.61 9.17
CA ALA A 73 6.97 12.28 8.16
C ALA A 73 7.47 11.29 7.09
N LEU A 74 7.96 10.11 7.50
CA LEU A 74 8.26 9.02 6.57
C LEU A 74 7.01 8.59 5.80
N ALA A 75 5.88 8.38 6.48
CA ALA A 75 4.62 8.01 5.84
C ALA A 75 4.18 9.06 4.79
N SER A 76 4.37 10.34 5.06
CA SER A 76 4.06 11.42 4.12
C SER A 76 4.90 11.31 2.84
N ARG A 77 6.23 11.14 2.96
CA ARG A 77 7.13 10.96 1.80
C ARG A 77 6.82 9.68 1.01
N LEU A 78 6.49 8.59 1.68
CA LEU A 78 6.08 7.34 1.03
C LEU A 78 4.74 7.48 0.31
N PHE A 79 3.78 8.19 0.88
CA PHE A 79 2.52 8.49 0.18
C PHE A 79 2.74 9.40 -1.02
N GLU A 80 3.64 10.38 -0.96
CA GLU A 80 4.02 11.20 -2.11
C GLU A 80 4.59 10.34 -3.25
N ALA A 81 5.41 9.34 -2.92
CA ALA A 81 5.89 8.37 -3.90
C ALA A 81 4.75 7.54 -4.52
N LEU A 82 3.76 7.15 -3.72
CA LEU A 82 2.62 6.34 -4.18
C LEU A 82 1.58 7.12 -5.00
N VAL A 83 1.54 8.45 -4.89
CA VAL A 83 0.65 9.31 -5.70
C VAL A 83 1.30 9.83 -6.98
N ASP A 84 2.51 9.36 -7.30
CA ASP A 84 3.22 9.75 -8.51
C ASP A 84 2.48 9.29 -9.78
N ARG A 85 2.13 10.27 -10.61
CA ARG A 85 1.39 10.09 -11.88
C ARG A 85 2.29 10.15 -13.11
N SER A 86 3.61 10.25 -12.91
CA SER A 86 4.59 10.26 -14.00
C SER A 86 4.43 9.01 -14.83
N VAL A 87 4.16 9.20 -16.13
CA VAL A 87 4.14 8.11 -17.11
C VAL A 87 5.54 7.91 -17.67
N ALA A 88 5.87 6.66 -18.01
CA ALA A 88 7.16 6.34 -18.63
C ALA A 88 7.26 6.92 -20.04
N ALA A 89 8.49 7.22 -20.47
CA ALA A 89 8.73 7.61 -21.85
C ALA A 89 8.42 6.44 -22.79
N ASP A 90 8.06 6.74 -24.05
CA ASP A 90 7.70 5.70 -25.02
C ASP A 90 8.79 4.62 -25.18
N ALA A 91 10.06 5.01 -25.18
CA ALA A 91 11.17 4.06 -25.31
C ALA A 91 11.30 3.08 -24.12
N GLU A 92 10.71 3.38 -22.97
CA GLU A 92 10.80 2.60 -21.74
C GLU A 92 9.60 1.68 -21.52
N LEU A 93 8.54 1.87 -22.31
CA LEU A 93 7.30 1.11 -22.16
C LEU A 93 7.50 -0.35 -22.61
N PRO A 94 7.12 -1.33 -21.77
CA PRO A 94 7.21 -2.74 -22.13
C PRO A 94 6.18 -3.08 -23.20
N SER A 95 6.44 -4.06 -24.07
CA SER A 95 5.42 -4.60 -24.98
C SER A 95 4.74 -5.81 -24.33
N THR A 96 3.61 -5.56 -23.68
CA THR A 96 2.89 -6.54 -22.84
C THR A 96 1.69 -7.20 -23.54
N GLY A 97 1.39 -6.77 -24.78
CA GLY A 97 0.28 -7.29 -25.58
C GLY A 97 -1.05 -6.55 -25.36
N ILE A 98 -1.04 -5.43 -24.64
CA ILE A 98 -2.20 -4.52 -24.52
C ILE A 98 -2.03 -3.29 -25.43
N PRO A 99 -3.09 -2.51 -25.71
CA PRO A 99 -2.98 -1.30 -26.52
C PRO A 99 -1.96 -0.31 -25.95
N ARG A 100 -1.25 0.37 -26.83
CA ARG A 100 -0.12 1.24 -26.46
C ARG A 100 -0.53 2.37 -25.52
N GLU A 101 -1.69 2.97 -25.76
CA GLU A 101 -2.26 4.04 -24.95
C GLU A 101 -2.54 3.57 -23.52
N LEU A 102 -2.84 2.28 -23.35
CA LEU A 102 -3.05 1.65 -22.05
C LEU A 102 -1.70 1.35 -21.38
N GLU A 103 -0.68 0.92 -22.11
CA GLU A 103 0.68 0.76 -21.56
C GLU A 103 1.20 2.06 -20.95
N VAL A 104 1.01 3.19 -21.65
CA VAL A 104 1.34 4.53 -21.13
C VAL A 104 0.59 4.78 -19.81
N GLN A 105 -0.74 4.61 -19.78
CA GLN A 105 -1.54 4.90 -18.59
C GLN A 105 -1.22 3.98 -17.40
N LEU A 106 -0.88 2.72 -17.65
CA LEU A 106 -0.53 1.73 -16.64
C LEU A 106 0.94 1.82 -16.17
N SER A 107 1.74 2.71 -16.76
CA SER A 107 3.14 2.94 -16.42
C SER A 107 3.37 3.91 -15.25
N ALA A 108 2.31 4.53 -14.73
CA ALA A 108 2.36 5.34 -13.52
C ALA A 108 2.23 4.46 -12.27
N ALA A 109 2.79 4.92 -11.14
CA ALA A 109 2.54 4.31 -9.83
C ALA A 109 1.09 4.55 -9.39
N PHE A 110 0.61 5.79 -9.59
CA PHE A 110 -0.77 6.18 -9.39
C PHE A 110 -1.52 6.19 -10.72
N ILE A 111 -2.24 5.11 -11.01
CA ILE A 111 -2.95 4.95 -12.27
C ILE A 111 -4.25 5.75 -12.22
N ARG A 112 -4.50 6.55 -13.26
CA ARG A 112 -5.83 7.05 -13.60
C ARG A 112 -6.00 7.00 -15.10
N THR A 113 -7.02 6.30 -15.55
CA THR A 113 -7.35 6.30 -16.97
C THR A 113 -8.08 7.57 -17.36
N VAL A 114 -7.91 8.00 -18.61
CA VAL A 114 -8.54 9.23 -19.14
C VAL A 114 -10.06 9.16 -19.07
N ASP A 115 -10.64 7.96 -19.24
CA ASP A 115 -12.09 7.72 -19.15
C ASP A 115 -12.61 7.63 -17.70
N GLY A 116 -11.71 7.68 -16.70
CA GLY A 116 -12.05 7.60 -15.28
C GLY A 116 -12.58 6.24 -14.81
N ARG A 117 -12.56 5.20 -15.66
CA ARG A 117 -13.13 3.88 -15.32
C ARG A 117 -12.17 2.98 -14.57
N TYR A 118 -10.86 3.21 -14.68
CA TYR A 118 -9.83 2.41 -14.04
C TYR A 118 -8.78 3.28 -13.36
N GLY A 119 -8.30 2.85 -12.19
CA GLY A 119 -7.25 3.55 -11.50
C GLY A 119 -7.03 3.11 -10.06
N THR A 120 -6.04 3.73 -9.43
CA THR A 120 -5.66 3.49 -8.04
C THR A 120 -6.75 4.00 -7.11
N ARG A 121 -7.37 3.08 -6.36
CA ARG A 121 -8.46 3.38 -5.40
C ARG A 121 -7.96 3.68 -3.99
N CYS A 122 -6.87 3.04 -3.59
CA CYS A 122 -6.26 3.23 -2.30
C CYS A 122 -4.75 2.98 -2.35
N SER A 123 -4.06 3.56 -1.38
CA SER A 123 -2.65 3.34 -1.11
C SER A 123 -2.51 2.96 0.35
N THR A 124 -1.81 1.86 0.62
CA THR A 124 -1.64 1.34 1.98
C THR A 124 -0.16 1.27 2.32
N LEU A 125 0.21 1.82 3.48
CA LEU A 125 1.54 1.72 4.07
C LEU A 125 1.46 0.86 5.32
N VAL A 126 2.36 -0.12 5.43
CA VAL A 126 2.60 -0.88 6.65
C VAL A 126 4.03 -0.62 7.08
N ILE A 127 4.20 0.11 8.18
CA ILE A 127 5.51 0.54 8.69
C ILE A 127 5.67 -0.05 10.09
N THR A 128 6.70 -0.87 10.28
CA THR A 128 7.05 -1.41 11.59
C THR A 128 8.33 -0.77 12.07
N GLU A 129 8.28 -0.17 13.27
CA GLU A 129 9.44 0.44 13.93
C GLU A 129 9.62 -0.10 15.35
N ARG A 130 10.80 0.17 15.92
CA ARG A 130 11.11 -0.16 17.31
C ARG A 130 11.12 1.12 18.14
N VAL A 131 10.08 1.32 18.94
CA VAL A 131 10.00 2.42 19.90
C VAL A 131 10.44 1.90 21.27
N LYS A 132 11.63 2.32 21.72
CA LYS A 132 12.28 1.79 22.93
C LYS A 132 12.44 0.26 22.85
N ARG A 133 11.69 -0.50 23.65
CA ARG A 133 11.75 -1.98 23.69
C ARG A 133 10.57 -2.66 22.99
N GLN A 134 9.60 -1.90 22.50
CA GLN A 134 8.38 -2.41 21.88
C GLN A 134 8.46 -2.32 20.35
N LEU A 135 7.81 -3.26 19.67
CA LEU A 135 7.55 -3.13 18.23
C LEU A 135 6.23 -2.40 18.06
N VAL A 136 6.20 -1.44 17.15
CA VAL A 136 5.00 -0.70 16.81
C VAL A 136 4.82 -0.81 15.31
N THR A 137 3.70 -1.38 14.88
CA THR A 137 3.32 -1.37 13.47
C THR A 137 2.22 -0.37 13.23
N HIS A 138 2.46 0.54 12.29
CA HIS A 138 1.52 1.51 11.80
C HIS A 138 0.96 1.05 10.47
N VAL A 139 -0.37 1.03 10.35
CA VAL A 139 -1.08 0.80 9.09
C VAL A 139 -1.76 2.10 8.72
N PHE A 140 -1.35 2.69 7.61
CA PHE A 140 -1.97 3.87 7.03
C PHE A 140 -2.64 3.50 5.71
N GLU A 141 -3.87 3.92 5.50
CA GLU A 141 -4.57 3.75 4.23
C GLU A 141 -5.14 5.09 3.77
N ARG A 142 -4.76 5.52 2.56
CA ARG A 142 -5.42 6.62 1.85
C ARG A 142 -6.34 6.03 0.81
N SER A 143 -7.64 6.29 0.94
CA SER A 143 -8.61 6.01 -0.12
C SER A 143 -8.81 7.26 -0.96
N TYR A 144 -8.95 7.10 -2.28
CA TYR A 144 -9.10 8.20 -3.23
C TYR A 144 -10.50 8.21 -3.83
N ALA A 145 -11.05 9.41 -4.01
CA ALA A 145 -12.29 9.57 -4.75
C ALA A 145 -12.07 9.32 -6.25
N VAL A 146 -13.16 9.33 -7.01
CA VAL A 146 -13.12 9.34 -8.49
C VAL A 146 -12.31 10.56 -9.01
N GLY A 147 -12.27 11.66 -8.24
CA GLY A 147 -11.38 12.81 -8.45
C GLY A 147 -9.97 12.66 -7.84
N ALA A 148 -9.14 13.71 -7.96
CA ALA A 148 -7.73 13.68 -7.50
C ALA A 148 -7.55 13.71 -5.97
N GLY A 149 -8.60 14.00 -5.20
CA GLY A 149 -8.54 14.17 -3.75
C GLY A 149 -8.50 12.85 -2.97
N VAL A 150 -7.88 12.92 -1.79
CA VAL A 150 -7.97 11.88 -0.76
C VAL A 150 -9.35 11.94 -0.13
N ALA A 151 -10.13 10.86 -0.26
CA ALA A 151 -11.46 10.78 0.32
C ALA A 151 -11.42 10.43 1.82
N LEU A 152 -10.46 9.60 2.22
CA LEU A 152 -10.36 9.09 3.58
C LEU A 152 -8.91 8.71 3.90
N LEU A 153 -8.46 9.09 5.09
CA LEU A 153 -7.25 8.57 5.70
C LEU A 153 -7.65 7.71 6.91
N ARG A 154 -7.22 6.45 6.90
CA ARG A 154 -7.31 5.56 8.07
C ARG A 154 -5.92 5.34 8.65
N ARG A 155 -5.86 5.32 9.97
CA ARG A 155 -4.67 4.93 10.72
C ARG A 155 -5.05 3.88 11.74
N SER A 156 -4.25 2.82 11.82
CA SER A 156 -4.31 1.82 12.88
C SER A 156 -2.92 1.58 13.43
N ARG A 157 -2.85 1.31 14.74
CA ARG A 157 -1.59 1.03 15.43
C ARG A 157 -1.70 -0.34 16.09
N LEU A 158 -0.74 -1.20 15.77
CA LEU A 158 -0.62 -2.53 16.35
C LEU A 158 0.61 -2.55 17.26
N LEU A 159 0.39 -2.76 18.55
CA LEU A 159 1.47 -2.92 19.52
C LEU A 159 1.94 -4.37 19.53
N ASP A 160 3.27 -4.53 19.59
CA ASP A 160 3.93 -5.84 19.61
C ASP A 160 3.54 -6.75 18.45
N TRP A 161 3.21 -6.17 17.30
CA TRP A 161 2.99 -6.88 16.04
C TRP A 161 4.10 -6.55 15.02
N PRO A 162 4.63 -7.52 14.26
CA PRO A 162 4.35 -8.95 14.35
C PRO A 162 4.72 -9.53 15.74
N PRO A 163 3.92 -10.48 16.27
CA PRO A 163 4.13 -11.01 17.60
C PRO A 163 5.51 -11.63 17.73
N ARG A 164 6.10 -11.50 18.92
CA ARG A 164 7.31 -12.25 19.26
C ARG A 164 6.89 -13.68 19.53
N TYR A 165 7.36 -14.60 18.71
CA TYR A 165 7.15 -16.02 18.93
C TYR A 165 8.27 -16.51 19.86
N SER A 166 7.99 -16.57 21.17
CA SER A 166 8.75 -17.45 22.06
C SER A 166 8.32 -18.89 21.78
N GLY A 167 9.27 -19.83 21.67
CA GLY A 167 9.11 -21.23 21.22
C GLY A 167 7.74 -21.89 21.39
N VAL A 168 7.38 -22.69 20.36
CA VAL A 168 6.21 -23.57 20.19
C VAL A 168 5.12 -23.44 21.27
N GLY A 169 4.05 -22.69 20.95
CA GLY A 169 2.77 -22.87 21.62
C GLY A 169 2.21 -21.66 22.37
N GLN A 170 2.13 -20.49 21.74
CA GLN A 170 0.98 -19.57 21.79
C GLN A 170 1.35 -18.31 21.01
N VAL A 171 0.53 -17.93 20.04
CA VAL A 171 0.63 -16.62 19.40
C VAL A 171 -0.14 -15.64 20.29
N PRO A 172 0.52 -14.67 20.97
CA PRO A 172 -0.20 -13.63 21.66
C PRO A 172 -1.08 -12.90 20.65
N HIS A 173 -2.37 -12.74 20.95
CA HIS A 173 -3.25 -11.95 20.10
C HIS A 173 -2.77 -10.50 20.14
N ALA A 174 -2.31 -9.96 19.01
CA ALA A 174 -1.95 -8.55 18.97
C ALA A 174 -3.17 -7.72 19.34
N ALA A 175 -3.02 -6.85 20.35
CA ALA A 175 -4.03 -5.87 20.68
C ALA A 175 -3.98 -4.78 19.60
N ALA A 176 -4.99 -4.75 18.73
CA ALA A 176 -5.19 -3.62 17.84
C ALA A 176 -5.69 -2.44 18.68
N GLU A 177 -4.88 -1.40 18.81
CA GLU A 177 -5.30 -0.16 19.47
C GLU A 177 -5.75 0.88 18.44
N SER A 178 -6.68 1.74 18.89
CA SER A 178 -7.19 2.96 18.26
C SER A 178 -7.15 3.00 16.73
N VAL A 179 -8.28 2.69 16.10
CA VAL A 179 -8.51 3.05 14.69
C VAL A 179 -8.94 4.51 14.66
N SER A 180 -8.13 5.37 14.04
CA SER A 180 -8.51 6.75 13.76
C SER A 180 -8.86 6.87 12.29
N GLU A 181 -10.06 7.37 12.01
CA GLU A 181 -10.52 7.72 10.68
C GLU A 181 -10.66 9.24 10.58
N SER A 182 -10.10 9.83 9.54
CA SER A 182 -10.30 11.24 9.22
C SER A 182 -10.63 11.41 7.74
N THR A 183 -11.71 12.12 7.47
CA THR A 183 -12.03 12.63 6.13
C THR A 183 -11.24 13.92 5.90
N VAL A 184 -10.61 14.03 4.74
CA VAL A 184 -9.93 15.26 4.32
C VAL A 184 -10.92 16.03 3.44
N GLU A 185 -11.40 17.17 3.92
CA GLU A 185 -12.15 18.13 3.09
C GLU A 185 -11.13 19.03 2.36
N GLU A 186 -11.07 18.99 1.03
CA GLU A 186 -10.30 19.96 0.26
C GLU A 186 -11.03 21.32 0.22
N PRO A 187 -10.32 22.46 0.27
CA PRO A 187 -10.94 23.75 0.04
C PRO A 187 -11.38 23.84 -1.42
N SER A 188 -12.70 23.81 -1.64
CA SER A 188 -13.32 23.96 -2.96
C SER A 188 -12.92 25.29 -3.60
N ALA A 189 -12.10 25.25 -4.65
CA ALA A 189 -11.98 26.35 -5.58
C ALA A 189 -13.23 26.36 -6.49
N LEU A 190 -14.18 27.25 -6.15
CA LEU A 190 -15.37 27.73 -6.89
C LEU A 190 -16.68 27.49 -6.11
N PRO A 191 -17.60 28.50 -6.06
CA PRO A 191 -18.84 28.40 -5.30
C PRO A 191 -19.93 27.75 -6.16
N ALA A 192 -20.41 26.57 -5.77
CA ALA A 192 -21.64 26.00 -6.31
C ALA A 192 -22.82 26.36 -5.39
N LYS A 193 -23.80 27.07 -5.96
CA LYS A 193 -25.11 27.36 -5.37
C LYS A 193 -25.92 26.06 -5.22
N ASP A 194 -26.67 25.99 -4.12
CA ASP A 194 -27.72 25.01 -3.80
C ASP A 194 -27.40 23.53 -4.03
N SER A 195 -26.98 22.85 -2.96
CA SER A 195 -27.35 21.45 -2.77
C SER A 195 -27.42 21.10 -1.28
N THR A 196 -28.51 20.45 -0.90
CA THR A 196 -28.80 19.93 0.44
C THR A 196 -27.68 18.98 0.88
N PRO A 197 -27.17 19.06 2.13
CA PRO A 197 -26.05 18.22 2.55
C PRO A 197 -26.43 16.73 2.50
N PRO A 198 -25.57 15.86 1.97
CA PRO A 198 -25.84 14.43 1.95
C PRO A 198 -25.95 13.90 3.39
N ARG A 199 -27.00 13.10 3.65
CA ARG A 199 -27.21 12.43 4.93
C ARG A 199 -25.98 11.60 5.30
N ARG A 200 -25.30 11.97 6.37
CA ARG A 200 -24.23 11.19 7.01
C ARG A 200 -24.80 9.86 7.52
N ILE A 201 -24.61 8.79 6.75
CA ILE A 201 -24.88 7.43 7.24
C ILE A 201 -23.65 6.99 8.03
N ARG A 202 -23.73 7.10 9.37
CA ARG A 202 -22.77 6.45 10.26
C ARG A 202 -23.04 4.94 10.21
N ALA A 203 -22.15 4.18 9.60
CA ALA A 203 -22.16 2.72 9.74
C ALA A 203 -21.78 2.38 11.20
N ARG A 204 -22.76 1.94 12.01
CA ARG A 204 -22.48 1.33 13.32
C ARG A 204 -21.76 0.01 13.08
N GLY A 205 -20.65 -0.20 13.79
CA GLY A 205 -19.84 -1.42 13.70
C GLY A 205 -20.68 -2.68 13.91
N VAL A 206 -20.65 -3.56 12.92
CA VAL A 206 -21.21 -4.91 13.00
C VAL A 206 -20.09 -5.86 13.39
N LEU A 207 -19.74 -5.85 14.67
CA LEU A 207 -19.05 -6.95 15.33
C LEU A 207 -19.83 -7.22 16.62
N LYS A 208 -20.78 -8.15 16.55
CA LYS A 208 -21.30 -8.80 17.76
C LYS A 208 -20.34 -9.93 18.11
N PRO A 209 -19.87 -10.06 19.35
CA PRO A 209 -19.16 -11.27 19.76
C PRO A 209 -20.11 -12.46 19.71
N ALA A 210 -19.60 -13.59 19.20
CA ALA A 210 -20.29 -14.88 19.24
C ALA A 210 -20.53 -15.28 20.71
N ARG A 211 -21.71 -15.83 20.99
CA ARG A 211 -22.01 -16.53 22.26
C ARG A 211 -21.46 -17.93 22.23
#